data_AF-A0A411E8C3-F1
#
_entry.id   AF-A0A411E8C3-F1
#
_cell.length_a   1.000
_cell.length_b   1.000
_cell.length_c   1.000
_cell.angle_alpha   90.00
_cell.angle_beta   90.00
_cell.angle_gamma   90.00
#
_symmetry.space_group_name_H-M   'P 1'
#
loop_
_entity.id
_entity.type
_entity.pdbx_description
1 polymer ?
#
loop_
_entity_poly.entity_id
_entity_poly.type
_entity_poly.pdbx_seq_one_letter_code
_entity_poly.pdbx_strand_id
1 'polypeptide(L)'
;MNSRQALLLLLLMTLFFTQQHSFSQKTKQSVQLPDISKEIMKMRENDQKNRIKWANMIRKGKNNSQKFIDFTREVIAVDRKNTARMREIISRYVWPTYDLVGKEASNGAWLIIQHADRNPLFQAKCLTLLKTAVDNGQANPSNYAYLYDRVQVSRGEMQLYATQSSTNNGLTEGQFYPIEDESGVQIRREEMGISRSVEEYAQSMGFDYSIPTVEEAENRAKKRIFNYETNLRLARKAMNAQDYTTAAEHYLIVARSYGMVTTQDFIEASKALALSQHKDIVQAYTFLTRAMTRGWDGFNDVKDHADFAFLRQANKGKWSDLLITAEEMKLDR
;
A
#
# COMPACT_ATOMS: atom_id res chain seq x y z
N MET A 1 8.21 -7.06 -67.12
CA MET A 1 7.78 -8.22 -66.31
C MET A 1 6.40 -8.64 -66.77
N ASN A 2 6.29 -9.83 -67.37
CA ASN A 2 5.06 -10.33 -67.98
C ASN A 2 4.05 -10.80 -66.93
N SER A 3 2.76 -10.58 -67.22
CA SER A 3 1.56 -10.87 -66.43
C SER A 3 1.38 -12.33 -65.98
N ARG A 4 2.31 -13.24 -66.35
CA ARG A 4 2.39 -14.61 -65.84
C ARG A 4 3.24 -14.76 -64.55
N GLN A 5 4.06 -13.77 -64.19
CA GLN A 5 4.78 -13.78 -62.90
C GLN A 5 3.96 -13.18 -61.74
N ALA A 6 2.93 -12.38 -62.04
CA ALA A 6 2.03 -11.83 -61.02
C ALA A 6 1.00 -12.87 -60.50
N LEU A 7 0.66 -13.89 -61.30
CA LEU A 7 -0.33 -14.91 -60.91
C LEU A 7 0.25 -16.05 -60.05
N LEU A 8 1.57 -16.30 -60.09
CA LEU A 8 2.22 -17.30 -59.22
C LEU A 8 2.53 -16.77 -57.81
N LEU A 9 2.64 -15.44 -57.64
CA LEU A 9 2.85 -14.80 -56.34
C LEU A 9 1.56 -14.64 -55.53
N LEU A 10 0.39 -14.60 -56.17
CA LEU A 10 -0.91 -14.54 -55.49
C LEU A 10 -1.44 -15.91 -55.03
N LEU A 11 -0.93 -17.02 -55.58
CA LEU A 11 -1.30 -18.39 -55.17
C LEU A 11 -0.37 -18.96 -54.07
N LEU A 12 0.77 -18.33 -53.80
CA LEU A 12 1.66 -18.67 -52.69
C LEU A 12 1.41 -17.83 -51.42
N MET A 13 0.71 -16.69 -51.51
CA MET A 13 0.28 -15.92 -50.33
C MET A 13 -1.01 -16.43 -49.68
N THR A 14 -1.83 -17.24 -50.37
CA THR A 14 -3.05 -17.83 -49.80
C THR A 14 -2.82 -19.19 -49.10
N LEU A 15 -1.71 -19.86 -49.40
CA LEU A 15 -1.29 -21.10 -48.70
C LEU A 15 -0.45 -20.84 -47.44
N PHE A 16 0.11 -19.64 -47.25
CA PHE A 16 0.70 -19.21 -45.97
C PHE A 16 -0.33 -18.60 -45.00
N PHE A 17 -1.45 -18.07 -45.52
CA PHE A 17 -2.53 -17.52 -44.69
C PHE A 17 -3.48 -18.58 -44.12
N THR A 18 -3.40 -19.83 -44.58
CA THR A 18 -4.23 -20.94 -44.08
C THR A 18 -3.49 -21.88 -43.12
N GLN A 19 -2.17 -21.75 -42.96
CA GLN A 19 -1.39 -22.50 -41.97
C GLN A 19 -1.03 -21.72 -40.68
N GLN A 20 -1.33 -20.42 -40.58
CA GLN A 20 -1.23 -19.69 -39.29
C GLN A 20 -2.55 -19.64 -38.48
N HIS A 21 -3.60 -20.30 -38.94
CA HIS A 21 -4.85 -20.47 -38.17
C HIS A 21 -4.98 -21.85 -37.52
N SER A 22 -3.86 -22.48 -37.16
CA SER A 22 -3.84 -23.77 -36.46
C SER A 22 -2.62 -23.92 -35.56
N PHE A 23 -2.49 -23.08 -34.52
CA PHE A 23 -2.09 -23.47 -33.14
C PHE A 23 -1.98 -22.23 -32.24
N SER A 24 -3.12 -21.64 -31.90
CA SER A 24 -3.30 -21.06 -30.56
C SER A 24 -4.73 -21.34 -30.13
N GLN A 25 -5.05 -22.63 -30.01
CA GLN A 25 -5.92 -23.00 -28.92
C GLN A 25 -5.15 -22.59 -27.66
N LYS A 26 -5.47 -21.42 -27.10
CA LYS A 26 -5.24 -21.16 -25.68
C LYS A 26 -5.91 -22.34 -24.98
N THR A 27 -5.15 -23.38 -24.66
CA THR A 27 -5.58 -24.40 -23.72
C THR A 27 -6.00 -23.63 -22.49
N LYS A 28 -7.31 -23.59 -22.26
CA LYS A 28 -7.90 -22.94 -21.10
C LYS A 28 -7.34 -23.72 -19.92
N GLN A 29 -6.23 -23.24 -19.34
CA GLN A 29 -5.52 -23.95 -18.29
C GLN A 29 -6.53 -24.21 -17.18
N SER A 30 -6.90 -25.49 -17.02
CA SER A 30 -7.86 -25.90 -16.01
C SER A 30 -7.17 -25.79 -14.66
N VAL A 31 -7.52 -24.75 -13.92
CA VAL A 31 -7.01 -24.51 -12.57
C VAL A 31 -7.75 -25.41 -11.58
N GLN A 32 -7.16 -25.70 -10.43
CA GLN A 32 -7.75 -26.62 -9.45
C GLN A 32 -9.04 -26.06 -8.81
N LEU A 33 -9.14 -24.73 -8.68
CA LEU A 33 -10.26 -24.03 -8.05
C LEU A 33 -10.88 -22.99 -9.02
N PRO A 34 -11.59 -23.44 -10.06
CA PRO A 34 -12.11 -22.54 -11.10
C PRO A 34 -13.16 -21.56 -10.59
N ASP A 35 -13.95 -21.94 -9.57
CA ASP A 35 -14.97 -21.04 -9.03
C ASP A 35 -14.37 -19.98 -8.11
N ILE A 36 -13.34 -20.31 -7.32
CA ILE A 36 -12.57 -19.33 -6.54
C ILE A 36 -11.83 -18.36 -7.48
N SER A 37 -11.26 -18.89 -8.57
CA SER A 37 -10.63 -18.07 -9.62
C SER A 37 -11.60 -17.01 -10.18
N LYS A 38 -12.80 -17.43 -10.60
CA LYS A 38 -13.84 -16.51 -11.09
C LYS A 38 -14.28 -15.51 -10.04
N GLU A 39 -14.42 -15.94 -8.78
CA GLU A 39 -14.81 -15.08 -7.68
C GLU A 39 -13.80 -13.97 -7.43
N ILE A 40 -12.51 -14.30 -7.32
CA ILE A 40 -11.43 -13.33 -7.12
C ILE A 40 -11.40 -12.32 -8.28
N MET A 41 -11.54 -12.80 -9.51
CA MET A 41 -11.57 -11.93 -10.69
C MET A 41 -12.75 -10.94 -10.64
N LYS A 42 -13.94 -11.39 -10.26
CA LYS A 42 -15.11 -10.52 -10.09
C LYS A 42 -14.89 -9.47 -8.99
N MET A 43 -14.29 -9.86 -7.86
CA MET A 43 -13.95 -8.92 -6.78
C MET A 43 -12.94 -7.87 -7.25
N ARG A 44 -11.89 -8.29 -7.97
CA ARG A 44 -10.87 -7.42 -8.56
C ARG A 44 -11.50 -6.43 -9.55
N GLU A 45 -12.34 -6.90 -10.46
CA GLU A 45 -13.00 -6.02 -11.46
C GLU A 45 -13.85 -4.95 -10.80
N ASN A 46 -14.63 -5.31 -9.78
CA ASN A 46 -15.46 -4.37 -9.03
C ASN A 46 -14.61 -3.33 -8.27
N ASP A 47 -13.55 -3.78 -7.60
CA ASP A 47 -12.59 -2.90 -6.93
C ASP A 47 -11.97 -1.90 -7.91
N GLN A 48 -11.40 -2.38 -9.01
CA GLN A 48 -10.71 -1.53 -10.00
C GLN A 48 -11.65 -0.53 -10.66
N LYS A 49 -12.88 -0.95 -10.99
CA LYS A 49 -13.92 -0.04 -11.51
C LYS A 49 -14.17 1.12 -10.55
N ASN A 50 -14.27 0.83 -9.25
CA ASN A 50 -14.49 1.83 -8.23
C ASN A 50 -13.28 2.76 -8.07
N ARG A 51 -12.05 2.23 -8.09
CA ARG A 51 -10.80 3.01 -8.04
C ARG A 51 -10.66 3.96 -9.24
N ILE A 52 -10.96 3.49 -10.46
CA ILE A 52 -10.94 4.32 -11.67
C ILE A 52 -11.95 5.47 -11.55
N LYS A 53 -13.19 5.18 -11.12
CA LYS A 53 -14.21 6.20 -10.90
C LYS A 53 -13.77 7.21 -9.84
N TRP A 54 -13.19 6.75 -8.74
CA TRP A 54 -12.70 7.58 -7.64
C TRP A 54 -11.58 8.53 -8.09
N ALA A 55 -10.56 8.00 -8.78
CA ALA A 55 -9.46 8.79 -9.34
C ALA A 55 -9.97 9.84 -10.35
N ASN A 56 -10.95 9.47 -11.19
CA ASN A 56 -11.56 10.41 -12.14
C ASN A 56 -12.35 11.53 -11.46
N MET A 57 -12.92 11.30 -10.28
CA MET A 57 -13.57 12.38 -9.51
C MET A 57 -12.54 13.38 -8.98
N ILE A 58 -11.39 12.90 -8.51
CA ILE A 58 -10.29 13.77 -8.03
C ILE A 58 -9.70 14.58 -9.16
N ARG A 59 -9.38 13.95 -10.30
CA ARG A 59 -8.85 14.65 -11.49
C ARG A 59 -9.79 15.75 -12.00
N LYS A 60 -11.09 15.62 -11.74
CA LYS A 60 -12.11 16.63 -12.09
C LYS A 60 -12.34 17.67 -10.98
N GLY A 61 -11.53 17.69 -9.92
CA GLY A 61 -11.66 18.61 -8.78
C GLY A 61 -12.93 18.38 -7.94
N LYS A 62 -13.55 17.19 -7.99
CA LYS A 62 -14.82 16.91 -7.31
C LYS A 62 -14.65 16.28 -5.93
N ASN A 63 -13.44 16.29 -5.38
CA ASN A 63 -13.04 15.61 -4.14
C ASN A 63 -13.55 16.28 -2.85
N ASN A 64 -14.15 17.47 -2.93
CA ASN A 64 -14.76 18.15 -1.78
C ASN A 64 -16.30 17.97 -1.70
N SER A 65 -16.91 17.28 -2.67
CA SER A 65 -18.37 17.12 -2.72
C SER A 65 -18.87 16.05 -1.76
N GLN A 66 -20.08 16.22 -1.22
CA GLN A 66 -20.75 15.18 -0.42
C GLN A 66 -20.82 13.84 -1.18
N LYS A 67 -21.10 13.91 -2.49
CA LYS A 67 -21.08 12.75 -3.39
C LYS A 67 -19.74 12.01 -3.42
N PHE A 68 -18.61 12.72 -3.38
CA PHE A 68 -17.29 12.10 -3.31
C PHE A 68 -17.04 11.45 -1.95
N ILE A 69 -17.47 12.11 -0.86
CA ILE A 69 -17.38 11.55 0.49
C ILE A 69 -18.20 10.25 0.57
N ASP A 70 -19.46 10.27 0.10
CA ASP A 70 -20.34 9.09 0.11
C ASP A 70 -19.76 7.96 -0.75
N PHE A 71 -19.25 8.28 -1.95
CA PHE A 71 -18.61 7.30 -2.82
C PHE A 71 -17.31 6.74 -2.21
N THR A 72 -16.55 7.56 -1.48
CA THR A 72 -15.38 7.09 -0.72
C THR A 72 -15.79 6.10 0.37
N ARG A 73 -16.92 6.32 1.06
CA ARG A 73 -17.44 5.33 2.03
C ARG A 73 -17.87 4.02 1.36
N GLU A 74 -18.45 4.09 0.17
CA GLU A 74 -18.79 2.90 -0.62
C GLU A 74 -17.53 2.10 -1.01
N VAL A 75 -16.48 2.79 -1.47
CA VAL A 75 -15.18 2.21 -1.76
C VAL A 75 -14.62 1.47 -0.53
N ILE A 76 -14.64 2.12 0.63
CA ILE A 76 -14.17 1.54 1.90
C ILE A 76 -14.99 0.30 2.29
N ALA A 77 -16.31 0.34 2.10
CA ALA A 77 -17.17 -0.80 2.39
C ALA A 77 -16.86 -2.01 1.49
N VAL A 78 -16.56 -1.76 0.21
CA VAL A 78 -16.10 -2.81 -0.73
C VAL A 78 -14.76 -3.38 -0.29
N ASP A 79 -13.81 -2.55 0.13
CA ASP A 79 -12.50 -3.02 0.63
C ASP A 79 -12.64 -3.93 1.84
N ARG A 80 -13.50 -3.55 2.82
CA ARG A 80 -13.80 -4.38 3.98
C ARG A 80 -14.41 -5.73 3.59
N LYS A 81 -15.42 -5.72 2.72
CA LYS A 81 -16.06 -6.94 2.23
C LYS A 81 -15.06 -7.86 1.52
N ASN A 82 -14.23 -7.28 0.64
CA ASN A 82 -13.20 -8.01 -0.06
C ASN A 82 -12.15 -8.57 0.90
N THR A 83 -11.73 -7.79 1.90
CA THR A 83 -10.77 -8.23 2.93
C THR A 83 -11.32 -9.41 3.74
N ALA A 84 -12.58 -9.32 4.19
CA ALA A 84 -13.24 -10.42 4.89
C ALA A 84 -13.29 -11.69 4.02
N ARG A 85 -13.65 -11.55 2.74
CA ARG A 85 -13.67 -12.71 1.84
C ARG A 85 -12.27 -13.28 1.57
N MET A 86 -11.26 -12.42 1.40
CA MET A 86 -9.88 -12.88 1.25
C MET A 86 -9.38 -13.60 2.49
N ARG A 87 -9.77 -13.18 3.69
CA ARG A 87 -9.45 -13.88 4.94
C ARG A 87 -9.97 -15.33 4.92
N GLU A 88 -11.20 -15.55 4.45
CA GLU A 88 -11.76 -16.89 4.29
C GLU A 88 -10.96 -17.72 3.27
N ILE A 89 -10.65 -17.15 2.10
CA ILE A 89 -9.87 -17.82 1.04
C ILE A 89 -8.47 -18.20 1.56
N ILE A 90 -7.77 -17.26 2.20
CA ILE A 90 -6.44 -17.47 2.78
C ILE A 90 -6.48 -18.51 3.90
N SER A 91 -7.50 -18.50 4.76
CA SER A 91 -7.64 -19.49 5.84
C SER A 91 -7.80 -20.92 5.32
N ARG A 92 -8.44 -21.10 4.16
CA ARG A 92 -8.74 -22.41 3.58
C ARG A 92 -7.67 -22.92 2.63
N TYR A 93 -7.02 -22.03 1.90
CA TYR A 93 -6.12 -22.37 0.79
C TYR A 93 -4.70 -21.81 0.95
N VAL A 94 -4.39 -21.17 2.08
CA VAL A 94 -3.10 -20.52 2.38
C VAL A 94 -2.82 -19.33 1.47
N TRP A 95 -2.46 -19.55 0.21
CA TRP A 95 -2.33 -18.51 -0.81
C TRP A 95 -2.97 -18.99 -2.12
N PRO A 96 -3.77 -18.17 -2.83
CA PRO A 96 -4.31 -18.52 -4.13
C PRO A 96 -3.20 -18.51 -5.20
N THR A 97 -2.43 -19.59 -5.26
CA THR A 97 -1.30 -19.78 -6.18
C THR A 97 -1.72 -19.89 -7.64
N TYR A 98 -0.75 -19.82 -8.55
CA TYR A 98 -0.97 -20.04 -9.98
C TYR A 98 -1.63 -21.38 -10.28
N ASP A 99 -1.21 -22.47 -9.65
CA ASP A 99 -1.81 -23.79 -9.90
C ASP A 99 -3.26 -23.88 -9.38
N LEU A 100 -3.54 -23.21 -8.25
CA LEU A 100 -4.87 -23.23 -7.64
C LEU A 100 -5.90 -22.43 -8.44
N VAL A 101 -5.56 -21.20 -8.81
CA VAL A 101 -6.55 -20.25 -9.37
C VAL A 101 -6.14 -19.63 -10.70
N GLY A 102 -4.92 -19.88 -11.19
CA GLY A 102 -4.37 -19.26 -12.38
C GLY A 102 -3.70 -17.91 -12.10
N LYS A 103 -2.81 -17.48 -13.00
CA LYS A 103 -2.00 -16.26 -12.85
C LYS A 103 -2.84 -15.00 -12.65
N GLU A 104 -3.88 -14.82 -13.45
CA GLU A 104 -4.75 -13.63 -13.37
C GLU A 104 -5.47 -13.51 -12.02
N ALA A 105 -6.05 -14.60 -11.52
CA ALA A 105 -6.73 -14.59 -10.24
C ALA A 105 -5.75 -14.47 -9.08
N SER A 106 -4.57 -15.11 -9.16
CA SER A 106 -3.52 -14.95 -8.15
C SER A 106 -3.06 -13.49 -8.02
N ASN A 107 -2.85 -12.81 -9.16
CA ASN A 107 -2.57 -11.38 -9.20
C ASN A 107 -3.75 -10.54 -8.68
N GLY A 108 -4.98 -10.94 -9.00
CA GLY A 108 -6.20 -10.29 -8.49
C GLY A 108 -6.32 -10.37 -6.97
N ALA A 109 -6.01 -11.53 -6.38
CA ALA A 109 -5.98 -11.73 -4.94
C ALA A 109 -4.96 -10.81 -4.27
N TRP A 110 -3.74 -10.74 -4.82
CA TRP A 110 -2.73 -9.80 -4.35
C TRP A 110 -3.23 -8.36 -4.40
N LEU A 111 -3.84 -7.93 -5.51
CA LEU A 111 -4.30 -6.54 -5.68
C LEU A 111 -5.39 -6.17 -4.66
N ILE A 112 -6.29 -7.10 -4.36
CA ILE A 112 -7.30 -6.92 -3.31
C ILE A 112 -6.64 -6.80 -1.93
N ILE A 113 -5.65 -7.66 -1.62
CA ILE A 113 -4.90 -7.62 -0.36
C ILE A 113 -4.09 -6.31 -0.24
N GLN A 114 -3.51 -5.83 -1.34
CA GLN A 114 -2.81 -4.54 -1.40
C GLN A 114 -3.71 -3.38 -0.96
N HIS A 115 -5.02 -3.47 -1.20
CA HIS A 115 -6.01 -2.46 -0.83
C HIS A 115 -6.65 -2.67 0.56
N ALA A 116 -6.24 -3.69 1.31
CA ALA A 116 -6.65 -3.91 2.68
C ALA A 116 -5.96 -2.95 3.68
N ASP A 117 -5.87 -1.65 3.35
CA ASP A 117 -5.06 -0.64 4.08
C ASP A 117 -5.54 -0.40 5.52
N ARG A 118 -6.77 -0.82 5.85
CA ARG A 118 -7.32 -0.81 7.22
C ARG A 118 -6.96 -2.05 8.04
N ASN A 119 -6.39 -3.06 7.40
CA ASN A 119 -6.04 -4.34 8.01
C ASN A 119 -4.55 -4.64 7.77
N PRO A 120 -3.62 -3.80 8.25
CA PRO A 120 -2.19 -3.98 7.99
C PRO A 120 -1.61 -5.25 8.65
N LEU A 121 -2.20 -5.76 9.73
CA LEU A 121 -1.84 -7.08 10.28
C LEU A 121 -2.20 -8.22 9.30
N PHE A 122 -3.38 -8.16 8.68
CA PHE A 122 -3.76 -9.09 7.62
C PHE A 122 -2.82 -8.99 6.41
N GLN A 123 -2.44 -7.77 6.01
CA GLN A 123 -1.46 -7.56 4.94
C GLN A 123 -0.11 -8.18 5.30
N ALA A 124 0.38 -8.02 6.53
CA ALA A 124 1.62 -8.61 7.01
C ALA A 124 1.56 -10.15 7.01
N LYS A 125 0.45 -10.74 7.45
CA LYS A 125 0.23 -12.19 7.36
C LYS A 125 0.27 -12.67 5.91
N CYS A 126 -0.45 -11.98 5.02
CA CYS A 126 -0.48 -12.30 3.59
C CYS A 126 0.89 -12.12 2.92
N LEU A 127 1.71 -11.17 3.37
CA LEU A 127 3.06 -10.96 2.87
C LEU A 127 3.94 -12.20 3.10
N THR A 128 3.88 -12.81 4.29
CA THR A 128 4.60 -14.05 4.58
C THR A 128 4.16 -15.19 3.65
N LEU A 129 2.84 -15.34 3.44
CA LEU A 129 2.30 -16.38 2.57
C LEU A 129 2.67 -16.16 1.09
N LEU A 130 2.61 -14.90 0.66
CA LEU A 130 3.03 -14.49 -0.68
C LEU A 130 4.53 -14.74 -0.89
N LYS A 131 5.39 -14.51 0.12
CA LYS A 131 6.82 -14.84 0.02
C LYS A 131 7.03 -16.32 -0.27
N THR A 132 6.37 -17.19 0.49
CA THR A 132 6.42 -18.64 0.26
C THR A 132 5.90 -19.00 -1.14
N ALA A 133 4.84 -18.37 -1.62
CA ALA A 133 4.34 -18.60 -2.97
C ALA A 133 5.34 -18.13 -4.06
N VAL A 134 6.00 -16.99 -3.86
CA VAL A 134 7.05 -16.47 -4.77
C VAL A 134 8.25 -17.41 -4.80
N ASP A 135 8.72 -17.88 -3.64
CA ASP A 135 9.88 -18.78 -3.53
C ASP A 135 9.64 -20.12 -4.24
N ASN A 136 8.38 -20.55 -4.31
CA ASN A 136 7.95 -21.74 -5.04
C ASN A 136 7.61 -21.48 -6.53
N GLY A 137 7.83 -20.27 -7.04
CA GLY A 137 7.48 -19.89 -8.42
C GLY A 137 5.98 -19.81 -8.71
N GLN A 138 5.17 -19.72 -7.66
CA GLN A 138 3.70 -19.81 -7.67
C GLN A 138 2.98 -18.46 -7.47
N ALA A 139 3.74 -17.37 -7.42
CA ALA A 139 3.25 -15.98 -7.39
C ALA A 139 4.28 -15.04 -8.03
N ASN A 140 3.89 -13.79 -8.31
CA ASN A 140 4.74 -12.80 -8.97
C ASN A 140 5.69 -12.14 -7.95
N PRO A 141 7.02 -12.19 -8.12
CA PRO A 141 7.97 -11.52 -7.22
C PRO A 141 7.71 -10.01 -7.07
N SER A 142 7.31 -9.32 -8.14
CA SER A 142 7.00 -7.88 -8.06
C SER A 142 5.85 -7.60 -7.10
N ASN A 143 4.84 -8.47 -7.03
CA ASN A 143 3.73 -8.32 -6.09
C ASN A 143 4.23 -8.37 -4.63
N TYR A 144 5.22 -9.20 -4.33
CA TYR A 144 5.83 -9.23 -3.00
C TYR A 144 6.50 -7.88 -2.69
N ALA A 145 7.30 -7.33 -3.62
CA ALA A 145 7.99 -6.06 -3.41
C ALA A 145 7.02 -4.91 -3.05
N TYR A 146 5.92 -4.80 -3.79
CA TYR A 146 4.89 -3.79 -3.51
C TYR A 146 4.18 -4.01 -2.16
N LEU A 147 3.81 -5.25 -1.83
CA LEU A 147 3.16 -5.54 -0.54
C LEU A 147 4.13 -5.38 0.63
N TYR A 148 5.40 -5.72 0.45
CA TYR A 148 6.46 -5.55 1.44
C TYR A 148 6.56 -4.07 1.83
N ASP A 149 6.81 -3.19 0.86
CA ASP A 149 6.94 -1.77 1.14
C ASP A 149 5.67 -1.18 1.77
N ARG A 150 4.48 -1.62 1.32
CA ARG A 150 3.20 -1.18 1.91
C ARG A 150 3.09 -1.58 3.38
N VAL A 151 3.43 -2.82 3.71
CA VAL A 151 3.46 -3.31 5.11
C VAL A 151 4.48 -2.52 5.94
N GLN A 152 5.69 -2.29 5.43
CA GLN A 152 6.72 -1.52 6.13
C GLN A 152 6.26 -0.08 6.41
N VAL A 153 5.78 0.63 5.38
CA VAL A 153 5.30 2.02 5.52
C VAL A 153 4.11 2.11 6.48
N SER A 154 3.21 1.10 6.46
CA SER A 154 2.07 1.03 7.39
C SER A 154 2.50 0.87 8.86
N ARG A 155 3.71 0.38 9.11
CA ARG A 155 4.33 0.22 10.44
C ARG A 155 5.21 1.41 10.83
N GLY A 156 5.39 2.38 9.94
CA GLY A 156 6.36 3.46 10.12
C GLY A 156 7.81 3.01 9.89
N GLU A 157 8.02 1.93 9.14
CA GLU A 157 9.34 1.41 8.76
C GLU A 157 9.75 1.89 7.37
N MET A 158 11.06 1.86 7.12
CA MET A 158 11.62 2.17 5.81
C MET A 158 11.24 1.09 4.79
N GLN A 159 11.05 1.50 3.54
CA GLN A 159 10.72 0.62 2.43
C GLN A 159 11.99 0.19 1.68
N LEU A 160 11.95 -0.92 0.94
CA LEU A 160 13.12 -1.44 0.22
C LEU A 160 13.09 -1.18 -1.28
N TYR A 161 11.91 -1.16 -1.90
CA TYR A 161 11.76 -1.20 -3.36
C TYR A 161 11.22 0.10 -3.97
N ALA A 162 11.00 1.13 -3.15
CA ALA A 162 10.45 2.43 -3.55
C ALA A 162 9.12 2.31 -4.32
N THR A 163 8.21 1.49 -3.82
CA THR A 163 6.88 1.29 -4.43
C THR A 163 5.78 2.12 -3.75
N GLN A 164 6.08 2.75 -2.61
CA GLN A 164 5.13 3.59 -1.86
C GLN A 164 5.59 5.05 -1.82
N SER A 165 4.67 5.97 -2.09
CA SER A 165 4.89 7.41 -2.02
C SER A 165 3.83 8.09 -1.16
N SER A 166 4.13 9.30 -0.69
CA SER A 166 3.17 10.15 0.03
C SER A 166 2.11 10.76 -0.89
N THR A 167 2.15 10.45 -2.18
CA THR A 167 1.17 10.92 -3.16
C THR A 167 -0.08 10.06 -3.09
N ASN A 168 -1.24 10.64 -3.42
CA ASN A 168 -2.46 9.88 -3.62
C ASN A 168 -2.45 9.20 -5.00
N ASN A 169 -1.57 8.21 -5.20
CA ASN A 169 -1.36 7.57 -6.51
C ASN A 169 -1.09 8.58 -7.65
N GLY A 170 -0.24 9.56 -7.37
CA GLY A 170 0.09 10.66 -8.29
C GLY A 170 -1.02 11.72 -8.49
N LEU A 171 -2.09 11.66 -7.70
CA LEU A 171 -3.15 12.69 -7.72
C LEU A 171 -2.83 13.90 -6.84
N THR A 172 -1.74 13.84 -6.06
CA THR A 172 -1.26 14.93 -5.21
C THR A 172 0.26 14.97 -5.28
N GLU A 173 0.85 16.13 -5.01
CA GLU A 173 2.29 16.26 -4.80
C GLU A 173 2.78 15.36 -3.67
N GLY A 174 4.05 14.98 -3.73
CA GLY A 174 4.68 14.15 -2.72
C GLY A 174 6.02 13.59 -3.19
N GLN A 175 6.48 12.59 -2.46
CA GLN A 175 7.78 11.94 -2.67
C GLN A 175 7.67 10.48 -2.21
N PHE A 176 8.71 9.68 -2.46
CA PHE A 176 8.79 8.37 -1.83
C PHE A 176 8.81 8.49 -0.30
N TYR A 177 8.17 7.53 0.39
CA TYR A 177 8.48 7.31 1.79
C TYR A 177 9.96 6.89 1.93
N PRO A 178 10.61 7.08 3.10
CA PRO A 178 12.03 6.78 3.26
C PRO A 178 12.40 5.36 2.79
N ILE A 179 13.44 5.28 1.96
CA ILE A 179 13.94 4.04 1.36
C ILE A 179 15.21 3.63 2.11
N GLU A 180 15.27 2.37 2.55
CA GLU A 180 16.46 1.78 3.12
C GLU A 180 17.46 1.51 1.99
N ASP A 181 18.72 1.94 2.16
CA ASP A 181 19.77 1.94 1.13
C ASP A 181 19.27 2.51 -0.23
N GLU A 182 19.09 3.84 -0.28
CA GLU A 182 18.61 4.54 -1.47
C GLU A 182 19.48 4.25 -2.72
N SER A 183 20.79 4.09 -2.56
CA SER A 183 21.73 3.82 -3.65
C SER A 183 21.55 2.45 -4.31
N GLY A 184 21.17 1.42 -3.53
CA GLY A 184 20.95 0.05 -4.02
C GLY A 184 19.51 -0.25 -4.48
N VAL A 185 18.61 0.73 -4.49
CA VAL A 185 17.17 0.49 -4.71
C VAL A 185 16.86 -0.13 -6.07
N GLN A 186 17.56 0.28 -7.12
CA GLN A 186 17.28 -0.19 -8.48
C GLN A 186 17.66 -1.67 -8.66
N ILE A 187 18.77 -2.10 -8.04
CA ILE A 187 19.19 -3.52 -8.04
C ILE A 187 18.09 -4.38 -7.41
N ARG A 188 17.60 -3.99 -6.23
CA ARG A 188 16.50 -4.71 -5.56
C ARG A 188 15.21 -4.76 -6.38
N ARG A 189 14.91 -3.71 -7.15
CA ARG A 189 13.73 -3.68 -8.04
C ARG A 189 13.87 -4.67 -9.19
N GLU A 190 15.05 -4.71 -9.82
CA GLU A 190 15.36 -5.62 -10.92
C GLU A 190 15.31 -7.09 -10.50
N GLU A 191 15.86 -7.42 -9.33
CA GLU A 191 15.79 -8.77 -8.73
C GLU A 191 14.33 -9.25 -8.54
N MET A 192 13.41 -8.32 -8.32
CA MET A 192 11.98 -8.60 -8.16
C MET A 192 11.20 -8.52 -9.48
N GLY A 193 11.89 -8.42 -10.62
CA GLY A 193 11.28 -8.35 -11.94
C GLY A 193 10.57 -7.03 -12.24
N ILE A 194 10.85 -5.97 -11.49
CA ILE A 194 10.27 -4.64 -11.72
C ILE A 194 11.12 -3.94 -12.79
N SER A 195 10.69 -4.06 -14.05
CA SER A 195 11.43 -3.52 -15.21
C SER A 195 11.48 -2.00 -15.29
N ARG A 196 10.49 -1.32 -14.71
CA ARG A 196 10.42 0.14 -14.71
C ARG A 196 11.41 0.72 -13.69
N SER A 197 12.22 1.70 -14.10
CA SER A 197 13.17 2.33 -13.19
C SER A 197 12.47 3.06 -12.04
N VAL A 198 13.18 3.28 -10.92
CA VAL A 198 12.63 4.03 -9.78
C VAL A 198 12.33 5.49 -10.15
N GLU A 199 13.13 6.10 -11.02
CA GLU A 199 12.93 7.47 -11.51
C GLU A 199 11.71 7.56 -12.43
N GLU A 200 11.58 6.65 -13.39
CA GLU A 200 10.39 6.58 -14.24
C GLU A 200 9.12 6.37 -13.40
N TYR A 201 9.22 5.57 -12.34
CA TYR A 201 8.11 5.35 -11.42
C TYR A 201 7.75 6.64 -10.67
N ALA A 202 8.73 7.34 -10.10
CA ALA A 202 8.54 8.65 -9.47
C ALA A 202 7.83 9.64 -10.40
N GLN A 203 8.27 9.73 -11.66
CA GLN A 203 7.65 10.60 -12.66
C GLN A 203 6.17 10.26 -12.89
N SER A 204 5.79 8.98 -12.97
CA SER A 204 4.35 8.65 -13.04
C SER A 204 3.56 8.97 -11.77
N MET A 205 4.24 9.09 -10.65
CA MET A 205 3.65 9.50 -9.39
C MET A 205 3.67 11.03 -9.22
N GLY A 206 4.13 11.77 -10.23
CA GLY A 206 4.06 13.23 -10.29
C GLY A 206 5.18 13.95 -9.54
N PHE A 207 6.32 13.31 -9.30
CA PHE A 207 7.48 13.96 -8.68
C PHE A 207 8.79 13.46 -9.28
N ASP A 208 9.83 14.28 -9.16
CA ASP A 208 11.18 13.93 -9.59
C ASP A 208 11.92 13.17 -8.49
N TYR A 209 12.66 12.16 -8.89
CA TYR A 209 13.56 11.42 -8.04
C TYR A 209 14.77 11.02 -8.86
N SER A 210 15.94 11.08 -8.23
CA SER A 210 17.19 10.52 -8.76
C SER A 210 17.81 9.68 -7.67
N ILE A 211 18.32 8.50 -8.03
CA ILE A 211 19.08 7.68 -7.09
C ILE A 211 20.29 8.50 -6.60
N PRO A 212 20.41 8.73 -5.27
CA PRO A 212 21.56 9.44 -4.74
C PRO A 212 22.83 8.60 -4.87
N THR A 213 23.98 9.26 -4.90
CA THR A 213 25.26 8.58 -4.67
C THR A 213 25.31 7.95 -3.28
N VAL A 214 26.22 6.99 -3.06
CA VAL A 214 26.40 6.35 -1.74
C VAL A 214 26.65 7.40 -0.65
N GLU A 215 27.52 8.37 -0.91
CA GLU A 215 27.82 9.46 0.04
C GLU A 215 26.59 10.32 0.35
N GLU A 216 25.80 10.69 -0.66
CA GLU A 216 24.55 11.43 -0.47
C GLU A 216 23.52 10.64 0.35
N ALA A 217 23.39 9.33 0.08
CA ALA A 217 22.51 8.44 0.81
C ALA A 217 22.92 8.33 2.29
N GLU A 218 24.21 8.19 2.58
CA GLU A 218 24.75 8.18 3.95
C GLU A 218 24.49 9.51 4.67
N ASN A 219 24.70 10.64 3.99
CA ASN A 219 24.44 11.96 4.55
C ASN A 219 22.96 12.18 4.85
N ARG A 220 22.06 11.72 3.97
CA ARG A 220 20.61 11.70 4.23
C ARG A 220 20.26 10.83 5.45
N ALA A 221 20.88 9.65 5.58
CA ALA A 221 20.67 8.76 6.72
C ALA A 221 21.12 9.41 8.05
N LYS A 222 22.32 9.99 8.10
CA LYS A 222 22.84 10.73 9.26
C LYS A 222 21.92 11.89 9.66
N LYS A 223 21.43 12.65 8.68
CA LYS A 223 20.48 13.75 8.91
C LYS A 223 19.14 13.26 9.50
N ARG A 224 18.63 12.11 9.02
CA ARG A 224 17.41 11.51 9.59
C ARG A 224 17.61 11.14 11.06
N ILE A 225 18.72 10.48 11.40
CA ILE A 225 19.06 10.12 12.78
C ILE A 225 19.13 11.36 13.67
N PHE A 226 19.91 12.35 13.26
CA PHE A 226 20.04 13.61 13.99
C PHE A 226 18.68 14.30 14.23
N ASN A 227 17.83 14.35 13.20
CA ASN A 227 16.50 14.93 13.30
C ASN A 227 15.62 14.16 14.28
N TYR A 228 15.62 12.83 14.23
CA TYR A 228 14.85 11.98 15.14
C TYR A 228 15.25 12.23 16.60
N GLU A 229 16.54 12.11 16.92
CA GLU A 229 17.05 12.23 18.29
C GLU A 229 16.82 13.62 18.87
N THR A 230 17.10 14.66 18.09
CA THR A 230 16.93 16.05 18.53
C THR A 230 15.47 16.38 18.79
N ASN A 231 14.57 16.02 17.88
CA ASN A 231 13.15 16.32 18.03
C ASN A 231 12.52 15.49 19.14
N LEU A 232 12.93 14.23 19.32
CA LEU A 232 12.42 13.41 20.42
C LEU A 232 12.77 13.99 21.79
N ARG A 233 14.02 14.47 21.96
CA ARG A 233 14.44 15.14 23.20
C ARG A 233 13.62 16.40 23.47
N LEU A 234 13.40 17.23 22.45
CA LEU A 234 12.62 18.47 22.57
C LEU A 234 11.14 18.19 22.84
N ALA A 235 10.54 17.21 22.15
CA ALA A 235 9.16 16.79 22.35
C ALA A 235 8.93 16.32 23.80
N ARG A 236 9.79 15.45 24.33
CA ARG A 236 9.69 14.96 25.72
C ARG A 236 9.86 16.07 26.75
N LYS A 237 10.79 17.01 26.52
CA LYS A 237 10.96 18.19 27.38
C LYS A 237 9.69 19.05 27.40
N ALA A 238 9.09 19.29 26.24
CA ALA A 238 7.85 20.07 26.11
C ALA A 238 6.65 19.36 26.76
N MET A 239 6.51 18.04 26.58
CA MET A 239 5.48 17.23 27.27
C MET A 239 5.58 17.35 28.79
N ASN A 240 6.79 17.23 29.35
CA ASN A 240 7.00 17.36 30.79
C ASN A 240 6.67 18.75 31.32
N ALA A 241 6.85 19.78 30.50
CA ALA A 241 6.48 21.16 30.80
C ALA A 241 5.00 21.47 30.52
N GLN A 242 4.21 20.48 30.06
CA GLN A 242 2.82 20.64 29.62
C GLN A 242 2.64 21.64 28.46
N ASP A 243 3.71 21.92 27.72
CA ASP A 243 3.67 22.68 26.46
C ASP A 243 3.33 21.72 25.30
N TYR A 244 2.06 21.36 25.22
CA TYR A 244 1.59 20.36 24.26
C TYR A 244 1.68 20.82 22.81
N THR A 245 1.61 22.14 22.56
CA THR A 245 1.74 22.70 21.21
C THR A 245 3.15 22.47 20.68
N THR A 246 4.18 22.83 21.46
CA THR A 246 5.58 22.58 21.06
C THR A 246 5.89 21.08 21.04
N ALA A 247 5.32 20.29 21.97
CA ALA A 247 5.46 18.85 21.94
C ALA A 247 4.91 18.24 20.64
N ALA A 248 3.72 18.67 20.22
CA ALA A 248 3.07 18.19 18.99
C ALA A 248 3.92 18.47 17.75
N GLU A 249 4.44 19.69 17.59
CA GLU A 249 5.28 20.07 16.44
C GLU A 249 6.54 19.18 16.34
N HIS A 250 7.22 18.93 17.46
CA HIS A 250 8.39 18.04 17.45
C HIS A 250 8.01 16.56 17.24
N TYR A 251 6.91 16.08 17.85
CA TYR A 251 6.47 14.71 17.65
C TYR A 251 6.00 14.43 16.22
N LEU A 252 5.48 15.42 15.49
CA LEU A 252 5.18 15.28 14.06
C LEU A 252 6.43 14.98 13.24
N ILE A 253 7.58 15.56 13.61
CA ILE A 253 8.87 15.28 12.96
C ILE A 253 9.37 13.89 13.35
N VAL A 254 9.30 13.55 14.64
CA VAL A 254 9.66 12.22 15.16
C VAL A 254 8.88 11.13 14.42
N ALA A 255 7.56 11.21 14.40
CA ALA A 255 6.68 10.21 13.80
C ALA A 255 6.85 10.04 12.27
N ARG A 256 7.50 10.99 11.60
CA ARG A 256 7.84 10.96 10.16
C ARG A 256 9.29 10.56 9.89
N SER A 257 10.05 10.14 10.90
CA SER A 257 11.46 9.79 10.71
C SER A 257 11.69 8.40 10.13
N TYR A 258 10.69 7.48 10.23
CA TYR A 258 10.69 6.07 9.79
C TYR A 258 11.91 5.24 10.24
N GLY A 259 11.74 3.94 10.49
CA GLY A 259 12.84 3.03 10.87
C GLY A 259 13.34 3.18 12.32
N MET A 260 13.36 4.40 12.86
CA MET A 260 13.81 4.69 14.23
C MET A 260 12.67 4.86 15.23
N VAL A 261 11.47 5.17 14.73
CA VAL A 261 10.32 5.56 15.54
C VAL A 261 9.79 4.37 16.32
N THR A 262 9.66 4.51 17.64
CA THR A 262 9.13 3.44 18.49
C THR A 262 7.60 3.47 18.53
N THR A 263 7.01 2.36 18.99
CA THR A 263 5.57 2.28 19.28
C THR A 263 5.14 3.35 20.28
N GLN A 264 5.94 3.62 21.31
CA GLN A 264 5.64 4.66 22.30
C GLN A 264 5.65 6.06 21.67
N ASP A 265 6.58 6.35 20.77
CA ASP A 265 6.66 7.66 20.14
C ASP A 265 5.40 7.97 19.30
N PHE A 266 4.80 6.96 18.66
CA PHE A 266 3.51 7.14 17.99
C PHE A 266 2.36 7.45 18.96
N ILE A 267 2.33 6.79 20.12
CA ILE A 267 1.30 7.01 21.15
C ILE A 267 1.45 8.42 21.73
N GLU A 268 2.66 8.83 22.09
CA GLU A 268 2.95 10.16 22.61
C GLU A 268 2.70 11.25 21.57
N ALA A 269 3.01 11.01 20.29
CA ALA A 269 2.67 11.93 19.22
C ALA A 269 1.16 12.15 19.10
N SER A 270 0.37 11.08 19.16
CA SER A 270 -1.10 11.17 19.15
C SER A 270 -1.64 11.91 20.38
N LYS A 271 -1.07 11.65 21.55
CA LYS A 271 -1.42 12.31 22.81
C LYS A 271 -1.13 13.81 22.74
N ALA A 272 0.07 14.19 22.31
CA ALA A 272 0.46 15.60 22.16
C ALA A 272 -0.48 16.34 21.20
N LEU A 273 -0.78 15.76 20.04
CA LEU A 273 -1.72 16.33 19.06
C LEU A 273 -3.13 16.52 19.63
N ALA A 274 -3.61 15.56 20.43
CA ALA A 274 -4.93 15.63 21.04
C ALA A 274 -4.99 16.70 22.15
N LEU A 275 -4.01 16.72 23.04
CA LEU A 275 -3.92 17.68 24.14
C LEU A 275 -3.76 19.12 23.65
N SER A 276 -3.02 19.32 22.56
CA SER A 276 -2.83 20.65 21.96
C SER A 276 -3.95 21.07 21.00
N GLN A 277 -4.94 20.20 20.75
CA GLN A 277 -5.97 20.39 19.73
C GLN A 277 -5.40 20.77 18.35
N HIS A 278 -4.32 20.09 17.96
CA HIS A 278 -3.51 20.49 16.81
C HIS A 278 -4.29 20.49 15.49
N LYS A 279 -3.96 21.42 14.58
CA LYS A 279 -4.54 21.47 13.22
C LYS A 279 -4.37 20.16 12.44
N ASP A 280 -3.27 19.44 12.70
CA ASP A 280 -2.95 18.16 12.06
C ASP A 280 -3.45 16.93 12.85
N ILE A 281 -4.51 17.09 13.64
CA ILE A 281 -5.11 16.02 14.47
C ILE A 281 -5.44 14.74 13.67
N VAL A 282 -5.65 14.84 12.36
CA VAL A 282 -5.86 13.67 11.49
C VAL A 282 -4.67 12.68 11.53
N GLN A 283 -3.45 13.15 11.78
CA GLN A 283 -2.28 12.29 11.90
C GLN A 283 -2.29 11.41 13.16
N ALA A 284 -2.95 11.85 14.24
CA ALA A 284 -3.03 11.07 15.48
C ALA A 284 -3.73 9.72 15.26
N TYR A 285 -4.75 9.66 14.39
CA TYR A 285 -5.40 8.39 14.03
C TYR A 285 -4.41 7.44 13.33
N THR A 286 -3.61 7.97 12.38
CA THR A 286 -2.59 7.19 11.68
C THR A 286 -1.53 6.65 12.63
N PHE A 287 -1.09 7.45 13.60
CA PHE A 287 -0.08 7.03 14.58
C PHE A 287 -0.64 5.97 15.55
N LEU A 288 -1.89 6.09 16.00
CA LEU A 288 -2.54 5.03 16.79
C LEU A 288 -2.69 3.74 15.99
N THR A 289 -3.09 3.82 14.71
CA THR A 289 -3.12 2.65 13.82
C THR A 289 -1.74 2.02 13.71
N ARG A 290 -0.68 2.82 13.50
CA ARG A 290 0.72 2.33 13.46
C ARG A 290 1.12 1.62 14.74
N ALA A 291 0.82 2.21 15.90
CA ALA A 291 1.12 1.59 17.18
C ALA A 291 0.44 0.22 17.32
N MET A 292 -0.85 0.11 16.97
CA MET A 292 -1.57 -1.16 16.98
C MET A 292 -1.01 -2.18 15.98
N THR A 293 -0.62 -1.75 14.78
CA THR A 293 0.05 -2.62 13.79
C THR A 293 1.39 -3.14 14.31
N ARG A 294 2.06 -2.40 15.18
CA ARG A 294 3.31 -2.82 15.86
C ARG A 294 3.05 -3.67 17.11
N GLY A 295 1.82 -4.14 17.32
CA GLY A 295 1.47 -5.06 18.40
C GLY A 295 0.98 -4.40 19.68
N TRP A 296 0.85 -3.06 19.74
CA TRP A 296 0.28 -2.40 20.92
C TRP A 296 -1.20 -2.76 21.10
N ASP A 297 -1.59 -3.13 22.31
CA ASP A 297 -2.92 -3.59 22.71
C ASP A 297 -3.67 -2.62 23.64
N GLY A 298 -2.99 -1.58 24.14
CA GLY A 298 -3.54 -0.55 25.02
C GLY A 298 -4.52 0.44 24.37
N PHE A 299 -5.01 0.17 23.15
CA PHE A 299 -6.01 1.03 22.51
C PHE A 299 -7.32 1.08 23.31
N ASN A 300 -7.65 0.00 24.02
CA ASN A 300 -8.80 -0.02 24.93
C ASN A 300 -8.69 0.98 26.08
N ASP A 301 -7.48 1.26 26.56
CA ASP A 301 -7.27 2.25 27.62
C ASP A 301 -7.36 3.67 27.03
N VAL A 302 -6.82 3.86 25.83
CA VAL A 302 -6.82 5.15 25.12
C VAL A 302 -8.22 5.60 24.68
N LYS A 303 -9.11 4.65 24.34
CA LYS A 303 -10.44 5.02 23.80
C LYS A 303 -11.26 5.87 24.77
N ASP A 304 -11.11 5.64 26.08
CA ASP A 304 -11.86 6.33 27.13
C ASP A 304 -11.01 7.35 27.91
N HIS A 305 -9.68 7.38 27.70
CA HIS A 305 -8.78 8.27 28.41
C HIS A 305 -9.05 9.77 28.10
N ALA A 306 -8.85 10.63 29.12
CA ALA A 306 -9.10 12.07 29.03
C ALA A 306 -8.18 12.77 28.02
N ASP A 307 -6.90 12.39 27.99
CA ASP A 307 -5.90 12.98 27.07
C ASP A 307 -6.26 12.85 25.58
N PHE A 308 -7.13 11.89 25.22
CA PHE A 308 -7.58 11.67 23.85
C PHE A 308 -9.00 12.17 23.59
N ALA A 309 -9.60 12.93 24.53
CA ALA A 309 -10.97 13.41 24.42
C ALA A 309 -11.22 14.27 23.16
N PHE A 310 -10.27 15.14 22.82
CA PHE A 310 -10.38 15.95 21.61
C PHE A 310 -10.39 15.08 20.34
N LEU A 311 -9.57 14.02 20.31
CA LEU A 311 -9.50 13.12 19.15
C LEU A 311 -10.88 12.53 18.83
N ARG A 312 -11.66 12.10 19.83
CA ARG A 312 -13.01 11.54 19.64
C ARG A 312 -13.99 12.51 18.98
N GLN A 313 -13.82 13.81 19.21
CA GLN A 313 -14.72 14.86 18.74
C GLN A 313 -14.27 15.48 17.42
N ALA A 314 -12.94 15.60 17.23
CA ALA A 314 -12.34 16.31 16.11
C ALA A 314 -12.70 15.72 14.74
N ASN A 315 -12.83 14.39 14.65
CA ASN A 315 -13.30 13.75 13.42
C ASN A 315 -14.04 12.43 13.73
N LYS A 316 -15.36 12.51 13.93
CA LYS A 316 -16.22 11.36 14.26
C LYS A 316 -16.09 10.21 13.26
N GLY A 317 -15.91 10.51 11.97
CA GLY A 317 -15.75 9.50 10.92
C GLY A 317 -14.44 8.71 11.06
N LYS A 318 -13.32 9.41 11.25
CA LYS A 318 -12.00 8.78 11.47
C LYS A 318 -11.94 8.04 12.80
N TRP A 319 -12.60 8.56 13.84
CA TRP A 319 -12.71 7.88 15.13
C TRP A 319 -13.46 6.56 15.01
N SER A 320 -14.64 6.58 14.36
CA SER A 320 -15.42 5.37 14.07
C SER A 320 -14.62 4.36 13.24
N ASP A 321 -13.90 4.83 12.21
CA ASP A 321 -13.03 3.97 11.38
C ASP A 321 -11.90 3.33 12.20
N LEU A 322 -11.29 4.06 13.13
CA LEU A 322 -10.24 3.57 14.02
C LEU A 322 -10.75 2.52 15.00
N LEU A 323 -11.93 2.71 15.59
CA LEU A 323 -12.58 1.72 16.46
C LEU A 323 -12.82 0.40 15.72
N ILE A 324 -13.39 0.48 14.51
CA ILE A 324 -13.63 -0.71 13.67
C ILE A 324 -12.31 -1.40 13.32
N THR A 325 -11.30 -0.61 12.92
CA THR A 325 -9.97 -1.12 12.60
C THR A 325 -9.35 -1.87 13.79
N ALA A 326 -9.46 -1.32 15.01
CA ALA A 326 -8.95 -1.97 16.21
C ALA A 326 -9.61 -3.33 16.50
N GLU A 327 -10.92 -3.45 16.26
CA GLU A 327 -11.63 -4.73 16.38
C GLU A 327 -11.24 -5.71 15.27
N GLU A 328 -11.18 -5.26 14.01
CA GLU A 328 -10.77 -6.08 12.87
C GLU A 328 -9.35 -6.65 13.06
N MET A 329 -8.42 -5.83 13.57
CA MET A 329 -7.05 -6.25 13.85
C MET A 329 -6.93 -7.39 14.86
N LYS A 330 -7.89 -7.56 15.78
CA LYS A 330 -7.88 -8.69 16.74
C LYS A 330 -8.04 -10.03 16.04
N LEU A 331 -8.65 -10.06 14.85
CA LEU A 331 -8.84 -11.27 14.05
C LEU A 331 -7.54 -11.74 13.38
N ASP A 332 -6.50 -10.89 13.35
CA ASP A 332 -5.21 -11.14 12.69
C ASP A 332 -4.05 -11.36 13.66
N ARG A 333 -4.30 -11.28 14.97
CA ARG A 333 -3.29 -11.48 16.01
C ARG A 333 -2.98 -12.94 16.28
#